data_AF-A0A2R7L9I8-F1
#
_entry.id   AF-A0A2R7L9I8-F1
#
_cell.length_a   1.000
_cell.length_b   1.000
_cell.length_c   1.000
_cell.angle_alpha   90.00
_cell.angle_beta   90.00
_cell.angle_gamma   90.00
#
_symmetry.space_group_name_H-M   'P 1'
#
loop_
_entity.id
_entity.type
_entity.pdbx_description
1 polymer ?
#
loop_
_entity_poly.entity_id
_entity_poly.type
_entity_poly.pdbx_seq_one_letter_code
_entity_poly.pdbx_strand_id
1 'polypeptide(L)'
;MYALRLRVAMSDDPLSRLRARFRQRCIDDLATLRSLLNQDAIVRREPLRTVAHGLAGIAGSFGHASLSALAGEIDYDLAKDHLVADEKLSELATALEMTIREFMG
;
A
#
# COMPACT_ATOMS: atom_id res chain seq x y z
N MET A 1 37.40 35.74 4.81
CA MET A 1 37.39 34.38 5.40
C MET A 1 35.95 33.91 5.53
N TYR A 2 35.47 33.11 4.58
CA TYR A 2 34.16 32.48 4.65
C TYR A 2 34.31 31.13 5.33
N ALA A 3 33.95 31.04 6.61
CA ALA A 3 33.93 29.79 7.33
C ALA A 3 32.61 29.65 8.09
N LEU A 4 32.00 28.47 7.92
CA LEU A 4 31.01 27.87 8.80
C LEU A 4 29.59 28.44 8.75
N ARG A 5 28.95 28.38 7.57
CA ARG A 5 27.50 28.15 7.53
C ARG A 5 27.22 26.78 6.94
N LEU A 6 26.48 25.99 7.71
CA LEU A 6 25.74 24.80 7.28
C LEU A 6 26.58 23.52 7.11
N ARG A 7 27.27 23.12 8.18
CA ARG A 7 27.30 21.68 8.53
C ARG A 7 26.07 21.36 9.39
N VAL A 8 24.87 21.56 8.85
CA VAL A 8 23.72 20.76 9.30
C VAL A 8 23.74 19.52 8.43
N ALA A 9 24.70 18.65 8.72
CA ALA A 9 24.65 17.26 8.29
C ALA A 9 23.72 16.53 9.25
N MET A 10 22.43 16.86 9.20
CA MET A 10 21.38 15.95 9.63
C MET A 10 20.82 15.39 8.35
N SER A 11 21.40 14.28 7.92
CA SER A 11 20.87 13.40 6.88
C SER A 11 19.58 12.74 7.38
N ASP A 12 18.62 13.55 7.81
CA ASP A 12 17.25 13.11 8.01
C ASP A 12 16.70 12.94 6.61
N ASP A 13 16.56 11.69 6.20
CA ASP A 13 15.88 11.34 4.96
C ASP A 13 14.56 12.13 4.91
N PRO A 14 14.38 13.09 3.98
CA PRO A 14 13.24 14.01 4.00
C PRO A 14 11.90 13.28 3.83
N LEU A 15 11.95 12.02 3.40
CA LEU A 15 10.80 11.15 3.25
C LEU A 15 10.61 10.19 4.43
N SER A 16 11.44 10.23 5.47
CA SER A 16 11.43 9.28 6.59
C SER A 16 10.06 9.21 7.26
N ARG A 17 9.48 10.37 7.56
CA ARG A 17 8.12 10.51 8.11
C ARG A 17 7.06 9.96 7.16
N LEU A 18 7.24 10.17 5.87
CA LEU A 18 6.30 9.73 4.85
C LEU A 18 6.36 8.21 4.64
N ARG A 19 7.57 7.62 4.64
CA ARG A 19 7.80 6.17 4.64
C ARG A 19 7.21 5.51 5.89
N ALA A 20 7.36 6.12 7.06
CA ALA A 20 6.76 5.63 8.31
C ALA A 20 5.23 5.61 8.22
N ARG A 21 4.61 6.67 7.66
CA ARG A 21 3.17 6.71 7.42
C ARG A 21 2.71 5.67 6.40
N PHE A 22 3.46 5.49 5.31
CA PHE A 22 3.16 4.46 4.31
C PHE A 22 3.22 3.06 4.94
N ARG A 23 4.26 2.77 5.73
CA ARG A 23 4.37 1.52 6.47
C ARG A 23 3.18 1.27 7.39
N GLN A 24 2.77 2.25 8.20
CA GLN A 24 1.61 2.11 9.08
C GLN A 24 0.34 1.83 8.27
N ARG A 25 0.14 2.58 7.17
CA ARG A 25 -0.97 2.35 6.26
C ARG A 25 -0.97 0.93 5.70
N CYS A 26 0.18 0.40 5.26
CA CYS A 26 0.26 -0.98 4.76
C CYS A 26 -0.20 -2.00 5.82
N ILE A 27 0.14 -1.79 7.09
CA ILE A 27 -0.29 -2.65 8.20
C ILE A 27 -1.81 -2.60 8.36
N ASP A 28 -2.39 -1.40 8.37
CA ASP A 28 -3.83 -1.18 8.53
C ASP A 28 -4.61 -1.74 7.32
N ASP A 29 -4.10 -1.51 6.11
CA ASP A 29 -4.65 -2.04 4.85
C ASP A 29 -4.57 -3.58 4.84
N LEU A 30 -3.48 -4.20 5.31
CA LEU A 30 -3.38 -5.67 5.41
C LEU A 30 -4.38 -6.26 6.40
N ALA A 31 -4.56 -5.62 7.57
CA ALA A 31 -5.58 -6.03 8.52
C ALA A 31 -6.98 -5.97 7.89
N THR A 32 -7.25 -4.91 7.14
CA THR A 32 -8.50 -4.76 6.38
C THR A 32 -8.67 -5.88 5.36
N LEU A 33 -7.68 -6.11 4.48
CA LEU A 33 -7.75 -7.17 3.45
C LEU A 33 -8.01 -8.55 4.06
N ARG A 34 -7.35 -8.88 5.17
CA ARG A 34 -7.57 -10.15 5.88
C ARG A 34 -8.99 -10.29 6.42
N SER A 35 -9.59 -9.20 6.90
CA SER A 35 -10.98 -9.20 7.36
C SER A 35 -12.00 -9.42 6.23
N LEU A 36 -11.63 -9.10 4.98
CA LEU A 36 -12.49 -9.19 3.80
C LEU A 36 -12.46 -10.58 3.14
N LEU A 37 -11.45 -11.41 3.40
CA LEU A 37 -11.30 -12.74 2.78
C LEU A 37 -12.49 -13.67 3.05
N ASN A 38 -13.13 -13.55 4.21
CA ASN A 38 -14.27 -14.39 4.61
C ASN A 38 -15.63 -13.71 4.39
N GLN A 39 -15.67 -12.56 3.71
CA GLN A 39 -16.89 -11.82 3.45
C GLN A 39 -17.41 -12.06 2.04
N ASP A 40 -18.73 -11.99 1.88
CA ASP A 40 -19.37 -12.00 0.57
C ASP A 40 -18.78 -10.92 -0.35
N ALA A 41 -18.57 -11.27 -1.62
CA ALA A 41 -17.94 -10.40 -2.62
C ALA A 41 -18.65 -9.04 -2.76
N ILE A 42 -19.98 -9.02 -2.55
CA ILE A 42 -20.81 -7.81 -2.57
C ILE A 42 -20.52 -6.93 -1.34
N VAL A 43 -20.46 -7.54 -0.14
CA VAL A 43 -20.26 -6.82 1.13
C VAL A 43 -18.87 -6.20 1.18
N ARG A 44 -17.85 -6.94 0.74
CA ARG A 44 -16.46 -6.47 0.78
C ARG A 44 -16.09 -5.47 -0.33
N ARG A 45 -16.98 -5.23 -1.31
CA ARG A 45 -16.67 -4.47 -2.53
C ARG A 45 -16.14 -3.06 -2.24
N GLU A 46 -16.88 -2.27 -1.46
CA GLU A 46 -16.51 -0.87 -1.15
C GLU A 46 -15.26 -0.76 -0.25
N PRO A 47 -15.13 -1.53 0.85
CA PRO A 47 -13.89 -1.57 1.61
C PRO A 47 -12.68 -1.97 0.76
N LEU A 48 -12.83 -2.99 -0.10
CA LEU A 48 -11.75 -3.45 -0.98
C LEU A 48 -11.36 -2.36 -1.98
N ARG A 49 -12.34 -1.67 -2.59
CA ARG A 49 -12.06 -0.58 -3.53
C ARG A 49 -11.27 0.55 -2.87
N THR A 50 -11.64 0.91 -1.64
CA THR A 50 -10.94 1.96 -0.88
C THR A 50 -9.47 1.61 -0.65
N VAL A 51 -9.20 0.35 -0.24
CA VAL A 51 -7.82 -0.14 -0.05
C VAL A 51 -7.07 -0.20 -1.38
N ALA A 52 -7.66 -0.81 -2.41
CA ALA A 52 -7.06 -0.98 -3.72
C ALA A 52 -6.72 0.36 -4.38
N HIS A 53 -7.66 1.31 -4.41
CA HIS A 53 -7.44 2.66 -4.93
C HIS A 53 -6.30 3.38 -4.20
N GLY A 54 -6.28 3.25 -2.88
CA GLY A 54 -5.25 3.78 -2.02
C GLY A 54 -3.86 3.26 -2.35
N LEU A 55 -3.71 1.94 -2.37
CA LEU A 55 -2.45 1.26 -2.68
C LEU A 55 -1.99 1.55 -4.12
N ALA A 56 -2.91 1.56 -5.09
CA ALA A 56 -2.63 1.86 -6.48
C ALA A 56 -2.01 3.26 -6.66
N GLY A 57 -2.47 4.25 -5.89
CA GLY A 57 -1.97 5.61 -5.96
C GLY A 57 -0.63 5.83 -5.25
N ILE A 58 -0.36 5.10 -4.16
CA ILE A 58 0.74 5.44 -3.26
C ILE A 58 1.91 4.44 -3.28
N ALA A 59 1.68 3.16 -3.55
CA ALA A 59 2.71 2.12 -3.45
C ALA A 59 3.87 2.34 -4.44
N GLY A 60 3.59 2.75 -5.67
CA GLY A 60 4.59 3.07 -6.67
C GLY A 60 5.53 4.22 -6.27
N SER A 61 5.04 5.20 -5.50
CA SER A 61 5.85 6.33 -5.01
C SER A 61 6.93 5.90 -4.01
N PHE A 62 6.77 4.72 -3.39
CA PHE A 62 7.74 4.15 -2.45
C PHE A 62 8.54 2.97 -3.02
N GLY A 63 8.43 2.71 -4.34
CA GLY A 63 9.21 1.67 -5.01
C GLY A 63 8.51 0.31 -5.15
N HIS A 64 7.24 0.19 -4.75
CA HIS A 64 6.48 -1.06 -4.84
C HIS A 64 5.58 -1.06 -6.09
N ALA A 65 6.20 -0.98 -7.27
CA ALA A 65 5.48 -0.87 -8.55
C ALA A 65 4.54 -2.06 -8.80
N SER A 66 4.97 -3.29 -8.50
CA SER A 66 4.15 -4.49 -8.67
C SER A 66 2.91 -4.49 -7.76
N LEU A 67 3.05 -4.05 -6.50
CA LEU A 67 1.93 -3.87 -5.58
C LEU A 67 0.97 -2.79 -6.10
N SER A 68 1.51 -1.66 -6.58
CA SER A 68 0.74 -0.58 -7.20
C SER A 68 -0.08 -1.07 -8.39
N ALA A 69 0.53 -1.88 -9.27
CA ALA A 69 -0.11 -2.42 -10.46
C ALA A 69 -1.23 -3.39 -10.11
N LEU A 70 -0.96 -4.37 -9.23
CA LEU A 70 -1.97 -5.35 -8.77
C LEU A 70 -3.16 -4.66 -8.11
N ALA A 71 -2.91 -3.68 -7.24
CA ALA A 71 -3.96 -2.88 -6.62
C ALA A 71 -4.75 -2.05 -7.65
N GLY A 72 -4.08 -1.52 -8.68
CA GLY A 72 -4.70 -0.78 -9.77
C GLY A 72 -5.62 -1.64 -10.63
N GLU A 73 -5.25 -2.88 -10.91
CA GLU A 73 -6.13 -3.83 -11.61
C GLU A 73 -7.39 -4.12 -10.79
N ILE A 74 -7.24 -4.33 -9.48
CA ILE A 74 -8.37 -4.56 -8.57
C ILE A 74 -9.28 -3.33 -8.51
N ASP A 75 -8.73 -2.12 -8.37
CA ASP A 75 -9.50 -0.87 -8.37
C ASP A 75 -10.24 -0.68 -9.71
N TYR A 76 -9.58 -0.99 -10.83
CA TYR A 76 -10.20 -0.93 -12.15
C TYR A 76 -11.37 -1.91 -12.28
N ASP A 77 -11.19 -3.18 -11.89
CA ASP A 77 -12.25 -4.19 -11.92
C ASP A 77 -13.45 -3.75 -11.07
N LEU A 78 -13.20 -3.26 -9.85
CA LEU A 78 -14.25 -2.79 -8.95
C LEU A 78 -14.96 -1.55 -9.50
N ALA A 79 -14.24 -0.62 -10.14
CA ALA A 79 -14.81 0.56 -10.79
C ALA A 79 -15.72 0.22 -11.99
N LYS A 80 -15.57 -0.99 -12.56
CA LYS A 80 -16.43 -1.53 -13.62
C LYS A 80 -17.56 -2.43 -13.10
N ASP A 81 -17.79 -2.42 -11.80
CA ASP A 81 -18.76 -3.29 -11.12
C ASP A 81 -18.45 -4.80 -11.30
N HIS A 82 -17.20 -5.15 -11.61
CA HIS A 82 -16.78 -6.54 -11.62
C HIS A 82 -16.49 -7.04 -10.19
N LEU A 83 -16.73 -8.33 -9.98
CA LEU A 83 -16.37 -9.01 -8.75
C LEU A 83 -14.89 -9.37 -8.77
N VAL A 84 -14.25 -9.26 -7.61
CA VAL A 84 -12.86 -9.69 -7.41
C VAL A 84 -12.87 -11.06 -6.74
N ALA A 85 -12.23 -12.03 -7.40
CA ALA A 85 -12.10 -13.40 -6.90
C ALA A 85 -11.26 -13.46 -5.61
N ASP A 86 -11.51 -14.48 -4.79
CA ASP A 86 -10.80 -14.70 -3.52
C ASP A 86 -9.30 -14.88 -3.73
N GLU A 87 -8.92 -15.51 -4.84
CA GLU A 87 -7.52 -15.72 -5.24
C GLU A 87 -6.81 -14.38 -5.47
N LYS A 88 -7.44 -13.45 -6.20
CA LYS A 88 -6.87 -12.13 -6.50
C LYS A 88 -6.80 -11.24 -5.25
N LEU A 89 -7.79 -11.35 -4.36
CA LEU A 89 -7.74 -10.69 -3.04
C LEU A 89 -6.61 -11.27 -2.17
N SER A 90 -6.45 -12.59 -2.17
CA SER A 90 -5.37 -13.28 -1.43
C SER A 90 -3.99 -12.93 -1.96
N GLU A 91 -3.87 -12.77 -3.29
CA GLU A 91 -2.66 -12.32 -3.95
C GLU A 91 -2.29 -10.90 -3.50
N LEU A 92 -3.25 -9.97 -3.48
CA LEU A 92 -3.02 -8.60 -2.99
C LEU A 92 -2.58 -8.59 -1.52
N ALA A 93 -3.24 -9.38 -0.67
CA ALA A 93 -2.88 -9.49 0.74
C ALA A 93 -1.46 -10.05 0.92
N THR A 94 -1.07 -11.05 0.13
CA THR A 94 0.27 -11.64 0.15
C THR A 94 1.32 -10.64 -0.33
N ALA A 95 1.07 -9.93 -1.43
CA ALA A 95 1.96 -8.89 -1.94
C ALA A 95 2.18 -7.77 -0.90
N LEU A 96 1.12 -7.34 -0.23
CA LEU A 96 1.20 -6.33 0.82
C LEU A 96 1.97 -6.83 2.06
N GLU A 97 1.79 -8.09 2.44
CA GLU A 97 2.55 -8.71 3.52
C GLU A 97 4.05 -8.77 3.20
N MET A 98 4.43 -9.10 1.97
CA MET A 98 5.83 -9.08 1.53
C MET A 98 6.42 -7.67 1.61
N THR A 99 5.69 -6.65 1.17
CA THR A 99 6.09 -5.24 1.32
C THR A 99 6.29 -4.84 2.79
N ILE A 100 5.43 -5.30 3.70
CA ILE A 100 5.60 -5.02 5.14
C ILE A 100 6.86 -5.69 5.70
N ARG A 101 7.18 -6.91 5.26
CA ARG A 101 8.40 -7.63 5.68
C ARG A 101 9.66 -6.91 5.21
N GLU A 102 9.66 -6.35 4.00
CA GLU A 102 10.76 -5.54 3.48
C GLU A 102 11.06 -4.30 4.34
N PHE A 103 10.06 -3.77 5.05
CA PHE A 103 10.26 -2.63 5.96
C PHE A 103 10.86 -2.99 7.32
N MET A 104 10.82 -4.27 7.70
CA MET A 104 11.28 -4.77 9.00
C MET A 104 12.68 -5.41 8.95
N GLY A 105 13.14 -5.77 7.75
CA GLY A 105 14.53 -6.19 7.49
C GLY A 105 15.47 -5.00 7.34
#